data_AF-A0A7S6N0T7-F1
#
_entry.id   AF-A0A7S6N0T7-F1
#
_cell.length_a   1.000
_cell.length_b   1.000
_cell.length_c   1.000
_cell.angle_alpha   90.00
_cell.angle_beta   90.00
_cell.angle_gamma   90.00
#
_symmetry.space_group_name_H-M   'P 1'
#
loop_
_entity.id
_entity.type
_entity.pdbx_description
1 polymer ?
#
loop_
_entity_poly.entity_id
_entity_poly.type
_entity_poly.pdbx_seq_one_letter_code
_entity_poly.pdbx_strand_id
1 'polypeptide(L)'
;MYSVQVYVKRRKSILDPQGKAVEQGARLLGYEAISDVRVNKHIDFTINTDDEKEARALANDFCAKLLANPVMEEFQINLQKI
;
A
#
# COMPACT_ATOMS: atom_id res chain seq x y z
N MET A 1 9.73 -17.83 -10.79
CA MET A 1 9.53 -16.36 -10.72
C MET A 1 8.27 -16.06 -9.92
N TYR A 2 8.18 -14.90 -9.25
CA TYR A 2 6.98 -14.49 -8.49
C TYR A 2 6.51 -13.10 -8.89
N SER A 3 5.19 -12.94 -8.98
CA SER A 3 4.50 -11.65 -8.99
C SER A 3 4.28 -11.19 -7.56
N VAL A 4 4.53 -9.93 -7.27
CA VAL A 4 4.38 -9.32 -5.95
C VAL A 4 3.48 -8.11 -6.06
N GLN A 5 2.46 -8.06 -5.21
CA GLN A 5 1.62 -6.88 -5.03
C GLN A 5 1.77 -6.36 -3.62
N VAL A 6 1.99 -5.05 -3.47
CA VAL A 6 2.17 -4.40 -2.18
C VAL A 6 1.17 -3.28 -2.02
N TYR A 7 0.44 -3.33 -0.91
CA TYR A 7 -0.43 -2.25 -0.48
C TYR A 7 0.23 -1.52 0.68
N VAL A 8 0.55 -0.24 0.52
CA VAL A 8 1.10 0.62 1.57
C VAL A 8 0.04 1.63 2.01
N LYS A 9 -0.30 1.62 3.29
CA LYS A 9 -1.28 2.53 3.89
C LYS A 9 -0.65 3.27 5.07
N ARG A 10 -1.02 4.54 5.28
CA ARG A 10 -0.61 5.22 6.52
C ARG A 10 -1.33 4.59 7.70
N ARG A 11 -0.67 4.55 8.85
CA ARG A 11 -1.28 4.08 10.10
C ARG A 11 -2.53 4.90 10.43
N LYS A 12 -3.50 4.28 11.11
CA LYS A 12 -4.78 4.94 11.43
C LYS A 12 -4.62 6.22 12.24
N SER A 13 -3.60 6.30 13.10
CA SER A 13 -3.27 7.49 13.89
C SER A 13 -2.65 8.63 13.08
N ILE A 14 -2.24 8.37 11.83
CA ILE A 14 -1.59 9.34 10.95
C ILE A 14 -2.62 9.90 9.98
N LEU A 15 -2.76 11.23 10.01
CA LEU A 15 -3.61 11.97 9.09
C LEU A 15 -3.19 11.70 7.63
N ASP A 16 -4.19 11.58 6.77
CA ASP A 16 -4.00 11.48 5.32
C ASP A 16 -4.54 12.73 4.62
N PRO A 17 -3.66 13.72 4.33
CA PRO A 17 -4.08 14.94 3.66
C PRO A 17 -4.70 14.70 2.27
N GLN A 18 -4.24 13.67 1.56
CA GLN A 18 -4.76 13.33 0.23
C GLN A 18 -6.18 12.77 0.35
N GLY A 19 -6.40 11.83 1.27
CA GLY A 19 -7.73 11.32 1.60
C GLY A 19 -8.71 12.44 1.98
N LYS A 20 -8.27 13.40 2.80
CA LYS A 20 -9.11 14.55 3.18
C LYS A 20 -9.44 15.46 2.01
N ALA A 21 -8.50 15.73 1.11
CA ALA A 21 -8.76 16.50 -0.09
C ALA A 21 -9.79 15.80 -1.00
N VAL A 22 -9.70 14.47 -1.16
CA VAL A 22 -10.66 13.70 -1.96
C VAL A 22 -12.05 13.67 -1.30
N GLU A 23 -12.13 13.47 0.02
CA GLU A 23 -13.41 13.53 0.76
C GLU A 23 -14.09 14.90 0.60
N GLN A 24 -13.31 15.98 0.69
CA GLN A 24 -13.82 17.34 0.46
C GLN A 24 -14.33 17.51 -0.97
N GLY A 25 -13.58 17.04 -1.97
CA GLY A 25 -14.01 17.04 -3.36
C GLY A 25 -15.32 16.27 -3.58
N ALA A 26 -15.48 15.12 -2.92
CA ALA A 26 -16.71 14.33 -2.97
C ALA A 26 -17.92 15.11 -2.43
N ARG A 27 -17.77 15.82 -1.31
CA ARG A 27 -18.83 16.68 -0.76
C ARG A 27 -19.21 17.81 -1.71
N LEU A 28 -18.23 18.48 -2.32
CA LEU A 28 -18.50 19.56 -3.29
C LEU A 28 -19.27 19.07 -4.53
N LEU A 29 -19.17 17.79 -4.87
CA LEU A 29 -19.91 17.14 -5.94
C LEU A 29 -21.27 16.58 -5.49
N GLY A 30 -21.66 16.77 -4.23
CA GLY A 30 -22.94 16.32 -3.67
C GLY A 30 -22.94 14.88 -3.13
N TYR A 31 -21.79 14.22 -3.01
CA TYR A 31 -21.68 12.87 -2.44
C TYR A 31 -21.59 12.89 -0.90
N GLU A 32 -22.68 13.25 -0.24
CA GLU A 32 -22.77 13.38 1.23
C GLU A 32 -22.56 12.07 2.00
N ALA A 33 -22.78 10.91 1.35
CA ALA A 33 -22.64 9.60 1.98
C ALA A 33 -21.17 9.10 2.06
N ILE A 34 -20.22 9.78 1.40
CA ILE A 34 -18.81 9.38 1.37
C ILE A 34 -18.08 9.99 2.58
N SER A 35 -17.42 9.14 3.36
CA SER A 35 -16.66 9.56 4.55
C SER A 35 -15.44 8.65 4.79
N ASP A 36 -14.49 9.14 5.58
CA ASP A 36 -13.25 8.43 5.94
C ASP A 36 -12.43 7.98 4.73
N VAL A 37 -12.35 8.85 3.72
CA VAL A 37 -11.60 8.54 2.50
C VAL A 37 -10.10 8.48 2.82
N ARG A 38 -9.47 7.40 2.39
CA ARG A 38 -8.03 7.18 2.51
C ARG A 38 -7.41 6.87 1.15
N VAL A 39 -6.29 7.51 0.87
CA VAL A 39 -5.48 7.29 -0.34
C VAL A 39 -4.24 6.51 0.07
N ASN A 40 -4.12 5.32 -0.50
CA ASN A 40 -3.05 4.36 -0.24
C ASN A 40 -2.26 4.10 -1.54
N LYS A 41 -1.06 3.51 -1.41
CA LYS A 41 -0.23 3.14 -2.56
C LYS A 41 -0.45 1.66 -2.87
N HIS A 42 -0.59 1.34 -4.16
CA HIS A 42 -0.53 -0.02 -4.69
C HIS A 42 0.69 -0.11 -5.61
N ILE A 43 1.53 -1.12 -5.39
CA ILE A 43 2.83 -1.26 -6.07
C ILE A 43 2.97 -2.71 -6.51
N ASP A 44 3.14 -2.93 -7.81
CA ASP A 44 3.36 -4.25 -8.40
C ASP A 44 4.81 -4.37 -8.89
N PHE A 45 5.43 -5.53 -8.66
CA PHE A 45 6.75 -5.87 -9.18
C PHE A 45 6.94 -7.39 -9.24
N THR A 46 8.02 -7.85 -9.87
CA THR A 46 8.37 -9.27 -9.95
C THR A 46 9.69 -9.56 -9.24
N ILE A 47 9.82 -10.79 -8.72
CA ILE A 47 11.07 -11.30 -8.15
C ILE A 47 11.49 -12.54 -8.94
N ASN A 48 12.71 -12.50 -9.47
CA ASN A 48 13.29 -13.60 -10.24
C ASN A 48 13.92 -14.66 -9.33
N THR A 49 13.08 -15.45 -8.68
CA THR A 49 13.47 -16.68 -7.97
C THR A 49 12.35 -17.72 -8.10
N ASP A 50 12.66 -18.98 -7.86
CA ASP A 50 11.71 -20.09 -7.79
C ASP A 50 11.39 -20.52 -6.36
N ASP A 51 12.17 -20.04 -5.36
CA ASP A 51 11.93 -20.26 -3.93
C ASP A 51 10.96 -19.21 -3.37
N GLU A 52 9.80 -19.66 -2.88
CA GLU A 52 8.79 -18.79 -2.28
C GLU A 52 9.30 -18.09 -1.01
N LYS A 53 10.12 -18.77 -0.19
CA LYS A 53 10.66 -18.21 1.05
C LYS A 53 11.63 -17.07 0.75
N GLU A 54 12.49 -17.27 -0.25
CA GLU A 54 13.41 -16.25 -0.72
C GLU A 54 12.63 -15.04 -1.28
N ALA A 55 11.65 -15.30 -2.16
CA ALA A 55 10.81 -14.24 -2.74
C ALA A 55 10.10 -13.43 -1.65
N ARG A 56 9.54 -14.11 -0.64
CA ARG A 56 8.88 -13.47 0.50
C ARG A 56 9.86 -12.64 1.32
N ALA A 57 11.05 -13.14 1.60
CA ALA A 57 12.05 -12.42 2.39
C ALA A 57 12.53 -11.16 1.67
N LEU A 58 12.84 -11.27 0.37
CA LEU A 58 13.25 -10.14 -0.47
C LEU A 58 12.14 -9.07 -0.56
N ALA A 59 10.90 -9.48 -0.79
CA ALA A 59 9.78 -8.55 -0.85
C ALA A 59 9.60 -7.78 0.48
N ASN A 60 9.70 -8.46 1.62
CA ASN A 60 9.60 -7.83 2.93
C ASN A 60 10.74 -6.83 3.19
N ASP A 61 11.98 -7.22 2.91
CA ASP A 61 13.14 -6.34 3.10
C ASP A 61 13.06 -5.09 2.23
N PHE A 62 12.70 -5.26 0.96
CA PHE A 62 12.50 -4.16 0.02
C PHE A 62 11.39 -3.19 0.47
N CYS A 63 10.25 -3.74 0.94
CA CYS A 63 9.16 -2.92 1.45
C CYS A 63 9.57 -2.13 2.70
N ALA A 64 10.23 -2.78 3.66
CA ALA A 64 10.62 -2.18 4.92
C ALA A 64 11.71 -1.12 4.77
N LYS A 65 12.63 -1.29 3.81
CA LYS A 65 13.75 -0.36 3.59
C LYS A 65 13.43 0.79 2.66
N LEU A 66 12.53 0.60 1.69
CA LEU A 66 12.30 1.61 0.63
C LEU A 66 10.84 2.02 0.45
N LEU A 67 9.90 1.08 0.43
CA LEU A 67 8.53 1.40 -0.03
C LEU A 67 7.63 1.99 1.06
N ALA A 68 7.88 1.64 2.33
CA ALA A 68 7.07 2.09 3.46
C ALA A 68 7.94 2.77 4.52
N ASN A 69 7.49 3.93 4.98
CA ASN A 69 8.07 4.54 6.19
C ASN A 69 7.54 3.79 7.43
N PRO A 70 8.38 3.10 8.22
CA PRO A 70 7.92 2.24 9.31
C PRO A 70 7.22 3.01 10.44
N VAL A 71 7.51 4.31 10.61
CA VAL A 71 6.87 5.16 11.62
C VAL A 71 5.45 5.55 11.19
N MET A 72 5.28 5.90 9.91
CA MET A 72 4.05 6.51 9.42
C MET A 72 3.12 5.52 8.70
N GLU A 73 3.67 4.46 8.13
CA GLU A 73 3.02 3.56 7.19
C GLU A 73 3.16 2.10 7.62
N GLU A 74 2.24 1.28 7.12
CA GLU A 74 2.24 -0.16 7.20
C GLU A 74 1.96 -0.74 5.81
N PHE A 75 2.47 -1.94 5.53
CA PHE A 75 2.31 -2.56 4.23
C PHE A 75 1.81 -4.00 4.33
N GLN A 76 1.19 -4.46 3.25
CA GLN A 76 0.74 -5.85 3.07
C GLN A 76 1.25 -6.36 1.73
N ILE A 77 1.79 -7.59 1.72
CA ILE A 77 2.39 -8.20 0.55
C ILE A 77 1.60 -9.44 0.13
N ASN A 78 1.13 -9.45 -1.10
CA ASN A 78 0.64 -10.65 -1.77
C ASN A 78 1.72 -11.18 -2.73
N LEU A 79 2.01 -12.48 -2.69
CA LEU A 79 2.91 -13.14 -3.64
C LEU A 79 2.13 -14.20 -4.41
N GLN A 80 2.41 -14.31 -5.71
CA GLN A 80 1.87 -15.34 -6.58
C GLN A 80 2.99 -15.91 -7.45
N LYS A 81 3.08 -17.24 -7.54
CA LYS A 81 4.03 -17.89 -8.46
C LYS A 81 3.58 -17.65 -9.90
N ILE A 82 4.54 -17.33 -10.76
CA ILE A 82 4.38 -17.20 -12.21
C ILE A 82 4.95 -18.43 -12.88
#